data_AF-A0A9N9WV64-F1
#
_entry.id   AF-A0A9N9WV64-F1
#
_cell.length_a   1.000
_cell.length_b   1.000
_cell.length_c   1.000
_cell.angle_alpha   90.00
_cell.angle_beta   90.00
_cell.angle_gamma   90.00
#
_symmetry.space_group_name_H-M   'P 1'
#
loop_
_entity.id
_entity.type
_entity.pdbx_description
1 polymer ?
#
loop_
_entity_poly.entity_id
_entity_poly.type
_entity_poly.pdbx_seq_one_letter_code
_entity_poly.pdbx_strand_id
1 'polypeptide(L)'
;MIKLAILLVSIFLGLFASTKSISFECRFISGSWGAELGTIYYCQVQNSVTITSLDAVEIDDISGYHETGYNNDKVNAFHIVNKGKIHFFPRGLIRFFKNLKAIQIRNTGLKEIHQSDLKVFLNLKAIFLQVSQLEVLEKDLFKFNHNLEMIYLNKNKISHIDPNLFDSLTKLRHLALEFNMCTTTAGYNATELQNAIKIVKDKCENSDYPKMEKKVKNLEIEANHSTFQNVAKKLEKLEIEVQNSKFSNTFHRRLQDLKAVQTRSEVITTTTTYEEISTTEAIKCPQLEVCSALESKINHFETILKDMNLRTSNTDQKIAAMDERNSKFIKEMTTTLKDVKATNDQHFVTIMRFIVNFEKKLEAIYENLAGIDIIQEKLINKINKIEPEQV
;
A
#
# COMPACT_ATOMS: atom_id res chain seq x y z
N MET A 1 1.64 9.55 -19.85
CA MET A 1 0.17 9.46 -19.86
C MET A 1 -0.30 8.02 -20.12
N ILE A 2 0.03 7.41 -21.26
CA ILE A 2 -0.25 5.98 -21.54
C ILE A 2 0.41 5.05 -20.50
N LYS A 3 1.69 5.28 -20.17
CA LYS A 3 2.38 4.56 -19.08
C LYS A 3 1.74 4.75 -17.69
N LEU A 4 1.05 5.87 -17.44
CA LEU A 4 0.36 6.16 -16.18
C LEU A 4 -1.01 5.46 -16.12
N ALA A 5 -1.71 5.38 -17.26
CA ALA A 5 -2.95 4.61 -17.39
C ALA A 5 -2.68 3.10 -17.22
N ILE A 6 -1.61 2.58 -17.84
CA ILE A 6 -1.16 1.19 -17.66
C ILE A 6 -0.78 0.93 -16.20
N LEU A 7 -0.10 1.87 -15.53
CA LEU A 7 0.23 1.76 -14.10
C LEU A 7 -1.03 1.74 -13.23
N LEU A 8 -1.99 2.63 -13.48
CA LEU A 8 -3.25 2.70 -12.74
C LEU A 8 -4.13 1.45 -12.96
N VAL A 9 -4.19 0.92 -14.18
CA VAL A 9 -4.89 -0.32 -14.54
C VAL A 9 -4.19 -1.54 -13.94
N SER A 10 -2.87 -1.58 -13.91
CA SER A 10 -2.08 -2.65 -13.27
C SER A 10 -2.21 -2.65 -11.74
N ILE A 11 -2.27 -1.46 -11.13
CA ILE A 11 -2.60 -1.27 -9.71
C ILE A 11 -4.05 -1.72 -9.43
N PHE A 12 -4.99 -1.42 -10.33
CA PHE A 12 -6.38 -1.87 -10.23
C PHE A 12 -6.53 -3.39 -10.37
N LEU A 13 -5.83 -4.02 -11.32
CA LEU A 13 -5.79 -5.48 -11.54
C LEU A 13 -5.13 -6.21 -10.37
N GLY A 14 -4.19 -5.58 -9.67
CA GLY A 14 -3.56 -6.12 -8.45
C GLY A 14 -4.48 -6.16 -7.22
N LEU A 15 -5.59 -5.41 -7.22
CA LEU A 15 -6.55 -5.38 -6.12
C LEU A 15 -7.59 -6.52 -6.18
N PHE A 16 -7.62 -7.32 -7.26
CA PHE A 16 -8.59 -8.40 -7.47
C PHE A 16 -7.96 -9.80 -7.54
N ALA A 17 -6.75 -10.00 -7.01
CA ALA A 17 -6.38 -11.33 -6.54
C ALA A 17 -7.40 -11.72 -5.47
N SER A 18 -7.93 -12.96 -5.48
CA SER A 18 -8.83 -13.42 -4.42
C SER A 18 -8.13 -13.21 -3.08
N THR A 19 -8.49 -12.13 -2.39
CA THR A 19 -7.89 -11.81 -1.10
C THR A 19 -8.26 -12.97 -0.21
N LYS A 20 -7.26 -13.71 0.28
CA LYS A 20 -7.50 -14.69 1.33
C LYS A 20 -7.96 -13.89 2.53
N SER A 21 -9.25 -13.78 2.71
CA SER A 21 -9.82 -12.94 3.74
C SER A 21 -9.66 -13.64 5.09
N ILE A 22 -9.40 -12.87 6.14
CA ILE A 22 -9.24 -13.42 7.50
C ILE A 22 -10.46 -13.09 8.34
N SER A 23 -10.90 -14.06 9.14
CA SER A 23 -12.01 -13.88 10.08
C SER A 23 -11.53 -14.08 11.50
N PHE A 24 -11.94 -13.20 12.40
CA PHE A 24 -11.65 -13.30 13.83
C PHE A 24 -12.91 -13.67 14.60
N GLU A 25 -12.82 -14.66 15.46
CA GLU A 25 -13.86 -14.97 16.44
C GLU A 25 -13.45 -14.35 17.78
N CYS A 26 -14.20 -13.35 18.22
CA CYS A 26 -13.95 -12.60 19.44
C CYS A 26 -14.83 -13.09 20.59
N ARG A 27 -14.20 -13.23 21.75
CA ARG A 27 -14.90 -13.09 23.03
C ARG A 27 -14.81 -11.63 23.44
N PHE A 28 -15.95 -10.95 23.53
CA PHE A 28 -15.99 -9.54 23.92
C PHE A 28 -16.23 -9.39 25.41
N ILE A 29 -15.27 -8.80 26.12
CA ILE A 29 -15.31 -8.68 27.59
C ILE A 29 -14.71 -7.37 28.07
N SER A 30 -15.13 -6.94 29.26
CA SER A 30 -14.47 -5.88 30.02
C SER A 30 -13.35 -6.45 30.89
N GLY A 31 -12.20 -5.78 30.94
CA GLY A 31 -11.09 -6.19 31.81
C GLY A 31 -10.07 -5.08 32.03
N SER A 32 -9.23 -5.27 33.05
CA SER A 32 -8.16 -4.32 33.40
C SER A 32 -6.96 -4.47 32.45
N TRP A 33 -6.49 -3.35 31.90
CA TRP A 33 -5.36 -3.26 30.98
C TRP A 33 -4.19 -2.44 31.56
N GLY A 34 -3.91 -2.67 32.84
CA GLY A 34 -2.92 -1.90 33.59
C GLY A 34 -3.51 -0.63 34.21
N ALA A 35 -2.70 0.07 35.00
CA ALA A 35 -3.16 1.24 35.75
C ALA A 35 -3.50 2.43 34.83
N GLU A 36 -2.85 2.50 33.68
CA GLU A 36 -2.89 3.63 32.75
C GLU A 36 -4.10 3.58 31.81
N LEU A 37 -4.49 2.38 31.35
CA LEU A 37 -5.69 2.20 30.53
C LEU A 37 -6.94 1.91 31.35
N GLY A 38 -6.78 1.38 32.57
CA GLY A 38 -7.88 0.99 33.44
C GLY A 38 -8.71 -0.15 32.84
N THR A 39 -10.00 -0.18 33.18
CA THR A 39 -10.94 -1.16 32.65
C THR A 39 -11.41 -0.75 31.26
N ILE A 40 -11.17 -1.59 30.26
CA ILE A 40 -11.61 -1.37 28.88
C ILE A 40 -12.40 -2.56 28.36
N TYR A 41 -13.30 -2.29 27.42
CA TYR A 41 -14.04 -3.32 26.69
C TYR A 41 -13.25 -3.72 25.44
N TYR A 42 -12.98 -5.01 25.23
CA TYR A 42 -12.06 -5.47 24.19
C TYR A 42 -12.52 -6.75 23.50
N CYS A 43 -12.10 -6.92 22.24
CA CYS A 43 -12.16 -8.20 21.56
C CYS A 43 -10.95 -9.04 21.98
N GLN A 44 -11.21 -10.21 22.57
CA GLN A 44 -10.20 -11.25 22.77
C GLN A 44 -10.37 -12.34 21.72
N VAL A 45 -9.42 -12.44 20.79
CA VAL A 45 -9.45 -13.43 19.72
C VAL A 45 -9.36 -14.85 20.29
N GLN A 46 -10.30 -15.72 19.89
CA GLN A 46 -10.40 -17.11 20.33
C GLN A 46 -9.83 -18.09 19.30
N ASN A 47 -10.09 -17.86 18.02
CA ASN A 47 -9.64 -18.73 16.94
C ASN A 47 -8.14 -18.52 16.61
N SER A 48 -7.52 -19.54 16.01
CA SER A 48 -6.14 -19.47 15.52
C SER A 48 -6.13 -18.94 14.09
N VAL A 49 -5.35 -17.89 13.82
CA VAL A 49 -5.28 -17.25 12.50
C VAL A 49 -3.88 -17.34 11.92
N THR A 50 -3.78 -17.57 10.60
CA THR A 50 -2.50 -17.67 9.89
C THR A 50 -2.40 -16.56 8.86
N ILE A 51 -1.52 -15.59 9.12
CA ILE A 51 -1.19 -14.45 8.27
C ILE A 51 0.29 -14.55 7.94
N THR A 52 0.64 -15.41 6.98
CA THR A 52 2.02 -15.64 6.55
C THR A 52 2.31 -15.12 5.15
N SER A 53 1.32 -14.49 4.52
CA SER A 53 1.45 -13.72 3.29
C SER A 53 0.61 -12.45 3.44
N LEU A 54 1.09 -11.36 2.85
CA LEU A 54 0.42 -10.07 2.85
C LEU A 54 -0.82 -10.02 1.94
N ASP A 55 -1.04 -11.04 1.09
CA ASP A 55 -2.31 -11.19 0.34
C ASP A 55 -3.45 -11.74 1.23
N ALA A 56 -3.12 -12.05 2.49
CA ALA A 56 -4.01 -12.62 3.50
C ALA A 56 -4.10 -11.75 4.77
N VAL A 57 -4.02 -10.42 4.63
CA VAL A 57 -4.05 -9.48 5.76
C VAL A 57 -5.39 -8.78 5.95
N GLU A 58 -6.23 -8.73 4.92
CA GLU A 58 -7.50 -8.01 4.99
C GLU A 58 -8.53 -8.81 5.80
N ILE A 59 -9.05 -8.18 6.87
CA ILE A 59 -10.11 -8.75 7.71
C ILE A 59 -11.44 -8.70 6.98
N ASP A 60 -12.03 -9.87 6.77
CA ASP A 60 -13.38 -10.02 6.20
C ASP A 60 -14.46 -9.81 7.26
N ASP A 61 -14.26 -10.48 8.40
CA ASP A 61 -15.30 -10.66 9.39
C ASP A 61 -14.72 -10.67 10.80
N ILE A 62 -15.48 -10.12 11.72
CA ILE A 62 -15.26 -10.24 13.15
C ILE A 62 -16.57 -10.65 13.79
N SER A 63 -16.62 -11.89 14.25
CA SER A 63 -17.79 -12.50 14.87
C SER A 63 -17.63 -12.63 16.39
N GLY A 64 -18.73 -12.84 17.08
CA GLY A 64 -18.79 -13.01 18.53
C GLY A 64 -19.98 -12.31 19.17
N TYR A 65 -20.28 -12.65 20.42
CA TYR A 65 -21.40 -12.07 21.16
C TYR A 65 -20.91 -10.98 22.11
N HIS A 66 -21.56 -9.82 22.06
CA HIS A 66 -21.31 -8.71 22.98
C HIS A 66 -22.05 -8.89 24.31
N GLU A 67 -21.55 -8.19 25.33
CA GLU A 67 -22.27 -7.97 26.58
C GLU A 67 -23.50 -7.08 26.31
N THR A 68 -24.55 -7.21 27.12
CA THR A 68 -25.77 -6.40 26.95
C THR A 68 -25.45 -4.91 27.01
N GLY A 69 -25.89 -4.15 26.00
CA GLY A 69 -25.61 -2.71 25.90
C GLY A 69 -24.26 -2.35 25.27
N TYR A 70 -23.47 -3.33 24.85
CA TYR A 70 -22.20 -3.14 24.14
C TYR A 70 -22.32 -3.51 22.65
N ASN A 71 -21.40 -2.96 21.86
CA ASN A 71 -21.25 -3.24 20.44
C ASN A 71 -19.80 -2.94 20.00
N ASN A 72 -19.51 -3.11 18.71
CA ASN A 72 -18.21 -2.84 18.11
C ASN A 72 -17.69 -1.41 18.33
N ASP A 73 -18.57 -0.39 18.39
CA ASP A 73 -18.16 1.00 18.63
C ASP A 73 -17.63 1.22 20.06
N LYS A 74 -18.03 0.37 21.02
CA LYS A 74 -17.55 0.38 22.40
C LYS A 74 -16.23 -0.37 22.59
N VAL A 75 -15.77 -1.12 21.59
CA VAL A 75 -14.50 -1.86 21.66
C VAL A 75 -13.33 -0.86 21.62
N ASN A 76 -12.50 -0.92 22.66
CA ASN A 76 -11.34 -0.05 22.83
C ASN A 76 -10.01 -0.81 22.77
N ALA A 77 -10.02 -2.14 22.77
CA ALA A 77 -8.81 -2.89 22.46
C ALA A 77 -9.04 -4.14 21.63
N PHE A 78 -7.99 -4.51 20.90
CA PHE A 78 -7.89 -5.74 20.15
C PHE A 78 -6.76 -6.59 20.73
N HIS A 79 -7.11 -7.80 21.18
CA HIS A 79 -6.23 -8.69 21.93
C HIS A 79 -6.07 -10.01 21.22
N ILE A 80 -4.84 -10.27 20.75
CA ILE A 80 -4.41 -11.56 20.23
C ILE A 80 -3.07 -11.97 20.85
N VAL A 81 -3.09 -13.07 21.61
CA VAL A 81 -1.92 -13.60 22.33
C VAL A 81 -1.86 -15.11 22.13
N ASN A 82 -0.73 -15.63 21.63
CA ASN A 82 -0.52 -17.06 21.39
C ASN A 82 -1.56 -17.70 20.43
N LYS A 83 -2.10 -16.93 19.46
CA LYS A 83 -3.11 -17.41 18.50
C LYS A 83 -2.54 -17.40 17.08
N GLY A 84 -2.13 -18.58 16.63
CA GLY A 84 -1.69 -18.82 15.26
C GLY A 84 -0.37 -18.15 14.88
N LYS A 85 -0.17 -17.96 13.57
CA LYS A 85 1.07 -17.44 12.97
C LYS A 85 0.76 -16.15 12.24
N ILE A 86 1.00 -15.02 12.87
CA ILE A 86 0.70 -13.70 12.33
C ILE A 86 2.03 -13.00 12.08
N HIS A 87 2.59 -13.24 10.89
CA HIS A 87 3.83 -12.59 10.45
C HIS A 87 3.60 -11.15 10.01
N PHE A 88 2.39 -10.81 9.59
CA PHE A 88 1.99 -9.48 9.10
C PHE A 88 0.80 -8.93 9.87
N PHE A 89 0.74 -7.61 10.04
CA PHE A 89 -0.34 -6.96 10.78
C PHE A 89 -1.71 -7.13 10.06
N PRO A 90 -2.78 -7.52 10.76
CA PRO A 90 -4.11 -7.66 10.16
C PRO A 90 -4.72 -6.28 9.84
N ARG A 91 -5.08 -6.06 8.57
CA ARG A 91 -5.59 -4.79 8.04
C ARG A 91 -7.11 -4.75 8.01
N GLY A 92 -7.66 -3.53 8.03
CA GLY A 92 -9.10 -3.33 8.02
C GLY A 92 -9.79 -3.37 9.38
N LEU A 93 -9.05 -3.55 10.47
CA LEU A 93 -9.58 -3.59 11.83
C LEU A 93 -10.39 -2.33 12.19
N ILE A 94 -9.99 -1.16 11.67
CA ILE A 94 -10.69 0.12 11.85
C ILE A 94 -12.12 0.12 11.29
N ARG A 95 -12.44 -0.76 10.33
CA ARG A 95 -13.81 -0.92 9.80
C ARG A 95 -14.77 -1.45 10.86
N PHE A 96 -14.24 -2.24 11.80
CA PHE A 96 -14.99 -2.86 12.89
C PHE A 96 -14.89 -2.03 14.17
N PHE A 97 -13.68 -1.67 14.59
CA PHE A 97 -13.43 -1.00 15.88
C PHE A 97 -12.89 0.41 15.68
N LYS A 98 -13.80 1.40 15.65
CA LYS A 98 -13.46 2.81 15.36
C LYS A 98 -12.70 3.52 16.48
N ASN A 99 -12.79 3.01 17.70
CA ASN A 99 -12.33 3.68 18.93
C ASN A 99 -11.20 2.91 19.63
N LEU A 100 -10.36 2.20 18.89
CA LEU A 100 -9.24 1.47 19.48
C LEU A 100 -8.26 2.41 20.19
N LYS A 101 -8.00 2.08 21.45
CA LYS A 101 -7.02 2.69 22.34
C LYS A 101 -5.83 1.76 22.57
N ALA A 102 -6.00 0.45 22.46
CA ALA A 102 -4.90 -0.50 22.59
C ALA A 102 -4.95 -1.62 21.56
N ILE A 103 -3.77 -2.00 21.06
CA ILE A 103 -3.60 -3.15 20.18
C ILE A 103 -2.53 -4.05 20.78
N GLN A 104 -2.89 -5.30 21.03
CA GLN A 104 -1.98 -6.31 21.57
C GLN A 104 -1.92 -7.50 20.61
N ILE A 105 -0.76 -7.69 19.99
CA ILE A 105 -0.43 -8.80 19.10
C ILE A 105 0.87 -9.42 19.60
N ARG A 106 0.77 -10.41 20.48
CA ARG A 106 1.93 -10.97 21.21
C ARG A 106 2.12 -12.44 20.92
N ASN A 107 3.38 -12.86 20.76
CA ASN A 107 3.74 -14.26 20.56
C ASN A 107 2.97 -14.91 19.39
N THR A 108 2.97 -14.23 18.26
CA THR A 108 2.37 -14.70 17.00
C THR A 108 3.39 -14.78 15.86
N GLY A 109 4.65 -14.38 16.12
CA GLY A 109 5.70 -14.34 15.11
C GLY A 109 5.65 -13.13 14.18
N LEU A 110 5.07 -12.00 14.62
CA LEU A 110 4.99 -10.76 13.83
C LEU A 110 6.38 -10.31 13.39
N LYS A 111 6.59 -10.17 12.09
CA LYS A 111 7.90 -9.92 11.47
C LYS A 111 8.07 -8.47 11.04
N GLU A 112 6.99 -7.83 10.60
CA GLU A 112 6.99 -6.45 10.14
C GLU A 112 5.74 -5.70 10.60
N ILE A 113 5.89 -4.39 10.67
CA ILE A 113 4.82 -3.45 10.93
C ILE A 113 5.19 -2.13 10.27
N HIS A 114 4.26 -1.54 9.52
CA HIS A 114 4.49 -0.32 8.77
C HIS A 114 3.58 0.80 9.26
N GLN A 115 3.93 2.05 8.93
CA GLN A 115 3.09 3.21 9.20
C GLN A 115 1.66 3.01 8.66
N SER A 116 1.50 2.41 7.48
CA SER A 116 0.19 2.16 6.87
C SER A 116 -0.72 1.29 7.74
N ASP A 117 -0.15 0.42 8.55
CA ASP A 117 -0.90 -0.48 9.42
C ASP A 117 -1.44 0.26 10.64
N LEU A 118 -0.73 1.31 11.11
CA LEU A 118 -1.07 2.04 12.34
C LEU A 118 -1.68 3.42 12.13
N LYS A 119 -1.50 4.06 10.96
CA LYS A 119 -1.90 5.44 10.70
C LYS A 119 -3.38 5.74 10.90
N VAL A 120 -4.23 4.70 10.81
CA VAL A 120 -5.68 4.81 10.97
C VAL A 120 -6.14 4.82 12.44
N PHE A 121 -5.29 4.38 13.39
CA PHE A 121 -5.63 4.31 14.81
C PHE A 121 -5.19 5.58 15.55
N LEU A 122 -5.85 6.69 15.27
CA LEU A 122 -5.50 8.01 15.82
C LEU A 122 -5.67 8.10 17.35
N ASN A 123 -6.55 7.27 17.92
CA ASN A 123 -6.83 7.20 19.35
C ASN A 123 -5.95 6.20 20.11
N LEU A 124 -4.97 5.58 19.43
CA LEU A 124 -4.12 4.55 20.01
C LEU A 124 -3.24 5.13 21.13
N LYS A 125 -3.40 4.58 22.33
CA LYS A 125 -2.63 4.88 23.54
C LYS A 125 -1.58 3.82 23.86
N ALA A 126 -1.82 2.57 23.47
CA ALA A 126 -0.91 1.49 23.80
C ALA A 126 -0.74 0.50 22.65
N ILE A 127 0.49 0.07 22.43
CA ILE A 127 0.80 -1.01 21.51
C ILE A 127 1.69 -2.05 22.19
N PHE A 128 1.27 -3.32 22.11
CA PHE A 128 1.92 -4.44 22.77
C PHE A 128 2.28 -5.50 21.72
N LEU A 129 3.54 -5.53 21.29
CA LEU A 129 4.05 -6.46 20.27
C LEU A 129 5.20 -7.31 20.80
N GLN A 130 5.20 -7.61 22.10
CA GLN A 130 6.27 -8.37 22.73
C GLN A 130 6.37 -9.79 22.17
N VAL A 131 7.53 -10.43 22.35
CA VAL A 131 7.72 -11.86 22.03
C VAL A 131 7.36 -12.15 20.56
N SER A 132 7.77 -11.27 19.65
CA SER A 132 7.53 -11.43 18.21
C SER A 132 8.88 -11.52 17.48
N GLN A 133 8.93 -11.20 16.19
CA GLN A 133 10.09 -11.36 15.31
C GLN A 133 10.43 -10.06 14.57
N LEU A 134 10.05 -8.89 15.13
CA LEU A 134 10.31 -7.59 14.53
C LEU A 134 11.83 -7.33 14.45
N GLU A 135 12.32 -6.87 13.30
CA GLU A 135 13.75 -6.61 13.04
C GLU A 135 14.08 -5.11 12.93
N VAL A 136 13.14 -4.32 12.41
CA VAL A 136 13.31 -2.90 12.07
C VAL A 136 12.09 -2.12 12.52
N LEU A 137 12.32 -0.92 13.07
CA LEU A 137 11.27 0.10 13.24
C LEU A 137 11.62 1.32 12.40
N GLU A 138 10.80 1.58 11.39
CA GLU A 138 10.96 2.68 10.43
C GLU A 138 10.62 4.03 11.08
N LYS A 139 11.32 5.09 10.67
CA LYS A 139 11.16 6.48 11.16
C LYS A 139 9.71 6.92 11.38
N ASP A 140 8.87 6.55 10.43
CA ASP A 140 7.53 7.09 10.28
C ASP A 140 6.44 6.17 10.87
N LEU A 141 6.83 5.04 11.49
CA LEU A 141 5.93 4.02 12.01
C LEU A 141 4.83 4.58 12.92
N PHE A 142 5.17 5.51 13.82
CA PHE A 142 4.23 6.12 14.77
C PHE A 142 3.85 7.57 14.45
N LYS A 143 4.14 8.05 13.23
CA LYS A 143 3.96 9.46 12.83
C LYS A 143 2.57 10.03 13.11
N PHE A 144 1.52 9.20 13.05
CA PHE A 144 0.13 9.62 13.24
C PHE A 144 -0.45 9.23 14.61
N ASN A 145 0.29 8.50 15.44
CA ASN A 145 -0.19 7.94 16.70
C ASN A 145 0.30 8.78 17.90
N HIS A 146 0.10 10.10 17.84
CA HIS A 146 0.56 11.07 18.85
C HIS A 146 -0.02 10.83 20.26
N ASN A 147 -1.08 10.01 20.36
CA ASN A 147 -1.70 9.63 21.62
C ASN A 147 -1.03 8.45 22.31
N LEU A 148 0.02 7.84 21.72
CA LEU A 148 0.74 6.73 22.34
C LEU A 148 1.37 7.14 23.67
N GLU A 149 1.02 6.39 24.70
CA GLU A 149 1.53 6.48 26.07
C GLU A 149 2.41 5.26 26.40
N MET A 150 2.17 4.12 25.75
CA MET A 150 2.82 2.84 26.03
C MET A 150 3.24 2.10 24.78
N ILE A 151 4.51 1.74 24.69
CA ILE A 151 5.07 0.93 23.60
C ILE A 151 5.86 -0.23 24.21
N TYR A 152 5.37 -1.45 23.98
CA TYR A 152 6.05 -2.66 24.42
C TYR A 152 6.50 -3.51 23.24
N LEU A 153 7.82 -3.58 23.07
CA LEU A 153 8.52 -4.23 21.97
C LEU A 153 9.60 -5.21 22.48
N ASN A 154 9.61 -5.49 23.79
CA ASN A 154 10.59 -6.39 24.40
C ASN A 154 10.46 -7.83 23.86
N LYS A 155 11.60 -8.53 23.83
CA LYS A 155 11.73 -9.90 23.27
C LYS A 155 11.37 -9.95 21.78
N ASN A 156 11.90 -9.03 20.99
CA ASN A 156 11.88 -9.08 19.52
C ASN A 156 13.32 -9.29 18.99
N LYS A 157 13.56 -9.03 17.71
CA LYS A 157 14.88 -9.11 17.07
C LYS A 157 15.34 -7.75 16.55
N ILE A 158 14.87 -6.67 17.18
CA ILE A 158 15.04 -5.32 16.64
C ILE A 158 16.53 -4.97 16.65
N SER A 159 17.06 -4.71 15.46
CA SER A 159 18.46 -4.38 15.22
C SER A 159 18.66 -3.02 14.55
N HIS A 160 17.56 -2.39 14.11
CA HIS A 160 17.51 -1.01 13.67
C HIS A 160 16.26 -0.30 14.24
N ILE A 161 16.44 0.88 14.81
CA ILE A 161 15.38 1.84 15.15
C ILE A 161 15.86 3.20 14.64
N ASP A 162 15.02 3.90 13.86
CA ASP A 162 15.35 5.27 13.47
C ASP A 162 15.52 6.15 14.73
N PRO A 163 16.58 6.96 14.83
CA PRO A 163 16.86 7.74 16.03
C PRO A 163 15.72 8.71 16.40
N ASN A 164 14.89 9.12 15.44
CA ASN A 164 13.82 10.10 15.64
C ASN A 164 12.43 9.47 15.77
N LEU A 165 12.33 8.13 15.80
CA LEU A 165 11.05 7.41 15.84
C LEU A 165 10.11 7.89 16.95
N PHE A 166 10.65 8.22 18.12
CA PHE A 166 9.88 8.59 19.31
C PHE A 166 9.71 10.10 19.51
N ASP A 167 10.34 10.95 18.69
CA ASP A 167 10.41 12.39 18.95
C ASP A 167 9.03 13.07 18.91
N SER A 168 8.08 12.53 18.13
CA SER A 168 6.71 13.05 18.03
C SER A 168 5.76 12.54 19.13
N LEU A 169 6.19 11.58 19.96
CA LEU A 169 5.35 10.90 20.95
C LEU A 169 5.42 11.59 22.31
N THR A 170 4.91 12.82 22.36
CA THR A 170 4.97 13.68 23.56
C THR A 170 4.23 13.13 24.79
N LYS A 171 3.34 12.15 24.59
CA LYS A 171 2.59 11.48 25.66
C LYS A 171 3.21 10.16 26.10
N LEU A 172 4.32 9.71 25.50
CA LEU A 172 4.97 8.45 25.82
C LEU A 172 5.45 8.45 27.27
N ARG A 173 5.13 7.38 28.00
CA ARG A 173 5.47 7.18 29.41
C ARG A 173 6.20 5.86 29.64
N HIS A 174 5.83 4.84 28.88
CA HIS A 174 6.40 3.51 28.99
C HIS A 174 6.98 3.04 27.65
N LEU A 175 8.25 2.67 27.67
CA LEU A 175 8.96 2.08 26.54
C LEU A 175 9.68 0.84 27.01
N ALA A 176 9.28 -0.33 26.52
CA ALA A 176 9.92 -1.60 26.84
C ALA A 176 10.61 -2.17 25.60
N LEU A 177 11.94 -2.23 25.63
CA LEU A 177 12.79 -2.73 24.53
C LEU A 177 13.74 -3.83 24.99
N GLU A 178 13.55 -4.39 26.20
CA GLU A 178 14.40 -5.43 26.75
C GLU A 178 14.50 -6.62 25.80
N PHE A 179 15.66 -7.28 25.75
CA PHE A 179 15.88 -8.45 24.90
C PHE A 179 15.64 -8.19 23.39
N ASN A 180 16.16 -7.08 22.87
CA ASN A 180 16.34 -6.85 21.43
C ASN A 180 17.82 -6.90 21.06
N MET A 181 18.13 -6.88 19.76
CA MET A 181 19.51 -7.02 19.28
C MET A 181 20.33 -5.74 19.48
N CYS A 182 19.74 -4.57 19.27
CA CYS A 182 20.46 -3.30 19.41
C CYS A 182 20.45 -2.73 20.85
N THR A 183 19.50 -3.16 21.69
CA THR A 183 19.37 -2.68 23.06
C THR A 183 18.59 -3.65 23.94
N THR A 184 18.75 -3.51 25.25
CA THR A 184 17.94 -4.19 26.26
C THR A 184 17.39 -3.22 27.31
N THR A 185 17.19 -1.96 26.92
CA THR A 185 16.71 -0.90 27.80
C THR A 185 15.19 -0.91 27.97
N ALA A 186 14.71 -0.28 29.04
CA ALA A 186 13.32 0.12 29.19
C ALA A 186 13.23 1.39 30.03
N GLY A 187 12.09 2.06 29.94
CA GLY A 187 11.74 3.12 30.85
C GLY A 187 10.28 3.10 31.22
N TYR A 188 10.01 3.02 32.52
CA TYR A 188 8.66 2.99 33.09
C TYR A 188 8.34 4.23 33.90
N ASN A 189 9.28 5.16 34.02
CA ASN A 189 9.11 6.51 34.53
C ASN A 189 9.87 7.51 33.64
N ALA A 190 9.69 8.81 33.90
CA ALA A 190 10.26 9.87 33.06
C ALA A 190 11.78 9.77 32.90
N THR A 191 12.52 9.55 33.99
CA THR A 191 13.99 9.47 33.95
C THR A 191 14.47 8.27 33.15
N GLU A 192 13.89 7.10 33.40
CA GLU A 192 14.25 5.88 32.67
C GLU A 192 13.87 5.96 31.20
N LEU A 193 12.72 6.56 30.87
CA LEU A 193 12.27 6.75 29.49
C LEU A 193 13.26 7.61 28.70
N GLN A 194 13.71 8.73 29.27
CA GLN A 194 14.72 9.59 28.63
C GLN A 194 16.03 8.84 28.42
N ASN A 195 16.46 8.05 29.41
CA ASN A 195 17.64 7.19 29.28
C ASN A 195 17.46 6.12 28.19
N ALA A 196 16.29 5.49 28.10
CA ALA A 196 15.99 4.49 27.08
C ALA A 196 16.03 5.10 25.68
N ILE A 197 15.40 6.26 25.47
CA ILE A 197 15.41 6.98 24.19
C ILE A 197 16.84 7.37 23.79
N LYS A 198 17.66 7.84 24.75
CA LYS A 198 19.07 8.12 24.50
C LYS A 198 19.84 6.87 24.05
N ILE A 199 19.67 5.75 24.76
CA ILE A 199 20.32 4.48 24.38
C ILE A 199 19.89 4.02 22.99
N VAL A 200 18.62 4.23 22.62
CA VAL A 200 18.13 3.93 21.26
C VAL A 200 18.88 4.77 20.23
N LYS A 201 18.99 6.09 20.43
CA LYS A 201 19.74 6.98 19.53
C LYS A 201 21.21 6.55 19.38
N ASP A 202 21.83 6.13 20.48
CA ASP A 202 23.25 5.76 20.49
C ASP A 202 23.53 4.37 19.91
N LYS A 203 22.62 3.40 20.08
CA LYS A 203 22.90 1.96 19.81
C LYS A 203 22.03 1.30 18.76
N CYS A 204 20.84 1.84 18.49
CA CYS A 204 19.87 1.22 17.58
C CYS A 204 19.87 1.79 16.17
N GLU A 205 20.59 2.88 15.90
CA GLU A 205 20.82 3.30 14.52
C GLU A 205 21.85 2.36 13.85
N ASN A 206 21.38 1.55 12.90
CA ASN A 206 22.26 0.75 12.07
C ASN A 206 22.51 1.42 10.71
N SER A 207 23.77 1.73 10.41
CA SER A 207 24.18 2.47 9.20
C SER A 207 23.96 1.73 7.88
N ASP A 208 23.78 0.41 7.88
CA ASP A 208 23.55 -0.36 6.66
C ASP A 208 22.07 -0.37 6.26
N TYR A 209 21.14 -0.24 7.21
CA TYR A 209 19.71 -0.20 6.92
C TYR A 209 19.35 0.99 5.98
N PRO A 210 19.73 2.25 6.25
CA PRO A 210 19.44 3.36 5.33
C PRO A 210 20.03 3.19 3.93
N LYS A 211 21.20 2.54 3.80
CA LYS A 211 21.82 2.24 2.50
C LYS A 211 20.99 1.22 1.73
N MET A 212 20.55 0.15 2.40
CA MET A 212 19.69 -0.89 1.81
C MET A 212 18.33 -0.33 1.43
N GLU A 213 17.71 0.43 2.33
CA GLU A 213 16.45 1.15 2.10
C GLU A 213 16.52 2.02 0.84
N LYS A 214 17.61 2.79 0.70
CA LYS A 214 17.86 3.60 -0.50
C LYS A 214 17.99 2.75 -1.77
N LYS A 215 18.66 1.59 -1.70
CA LYS A 215 18.79 0.67 -2.85
C LYS A 215 17.41 0.13 -3.28
N VAL A 216 16.61 -0.33 -2.32
CA VAL A 216 15.24 -0.84 -2.58
C VAL A 216 14.39 0.27 -3.19
N LYS A 217 14.37 1.46 -2.58
CA LYS A 217 13.59 2.61 -3.08
C LYS A 217 14.00 3.07 -4.48
N ASN A 218 15.31 3.10 -4.76
CA ASN A 218 15.79 3.41 -6.11
C ASN A 218 15.31 2.37 -7.13
N LEU A 219 15.30 1.09 -6.77
CA LEU A 219 14.77 0.05 -7.65
C LEU A 219 13.25 0.13 -7.82
N GLU A 220 12.51 0.48 -6.78
CA GLU A 220 11.06 0.76 -6.88
C GLU A 220 10.78 1.88 -7.88
N ILE A 221 11.58 2.95 -7.84
CA ILE A 221 11.49 4.05 -8.80
C ILE A 221 11.89 3.58 -10.21
N GLU A 222 13.03 2.91 -10.35
CA GLU A 222 13.51 2.41 -11.66
C GLU A 222 12.53 1.44 -12.32
N ALA A 223 11.90 0.55 -11.53
CA ALA A 223 10.88 -0.38 -12.00
C ALA A 223 9.65 0.33 -12.59
N ASN A 224 9.36 1.55 -12.15
CA ASN A 224 8.27 2.38 -12.69
C ASN A 224 8.65 3.14 -13.97
N HIS A 225 9.94 3.28 -14.30
CA HIS A 225 10.41 4.20 -15.35
C HIS A 225 11.25 3.57 -16.48
N SER A 226 11.91 2.44 -16.26
CA SER A 226 12.94 1.90 -17.16
C SER A 226 12.53 0.64 -17.94
N THR A 227 13.31 0.29 -18.97
CA THR A 227 13.16 -0.97 -19.72
C THR A 227 13.47 -2.18 -18.82
N PHE A 228 12.49 -3.09 -18.72
CA PHE A 228 12.37 -4.16 -17.72
C PHE A 228 13.61 -5.06 -17.54
N GLN A 229 14.40 -5.30 -18.60
CA GLN A 229 15.55 -6.22 -18.57
C GLN A 229 16.69 -5.75 -17.64
N ASN A 230 16.87 -4.44 -17.45
CA ASN A 230 17.92 -3.91 -16.57
C ASN A 230 17.52 -3.94 -15.09
N VAL A 231 16.23 -3.82 -14.80
CA VAL A 231 15.68 -3.89 -13.43
C VAL A 231 15.72 -5.32 -12.91
N ALA A 232 15.36 -6.30 -13.75
CA ALA A 232 15.40 -7.72 -13.43
C ALA A 232 16.74 -8.18 -12.82
N LYS A 233 17.85 -7.89 -13.53
CA LYS A 233 19.20 -8.26 -13.08
C LYS A 233 19.61 -7.56 -11.79
N LYS A 234 19.22 -6.29 -11.62
CA LYS A 234 19.50 -5.54 -10.37
C LYS A 234 18.66 -6.10 -9.21
N LEU A 235 17.42 -6.51 -9.48
CA LEU A 235 16.51 -7.08 -8.49
C LEU A 235 17.03 -8.43 -7.98
N GLU A 236 17.42 -9.34 -8.87
CA GLU A 236 18.05 -10.62 -8.48
C GLU A 236 19.29 -10.42 -7.59
N LYS A 237 20.15 -9.46 -7.97
CA LYS A 237 21.32 -9.13 -7.15
C LYS A 237 20.93 -8.59 -5.77
N LEU A 238 19.98 -7.66 -5.71
CA LEU A 238 19.54 -7.08 -4.45
C LEU A 238 18.83 -8.10 -3.56
N GLU A 239 18.12 -9.06 -4.13
CA GLU A 239 17.51 -10.14 -3.35
C GLU A 239 18.52 -11.01 -2.64
N ILE A 240 19.63 -11.36 -3.31
CA ILE A 240 20.71 -12.09 -2.67
C ILE A 240 21.32 -11.25 -1.54
N GLU A 241 21.50 -9.94 -1.75
CA GLU A 241 21.96 -9.02 -0.71
C GLU A 241 20.98 -8.96 0.48
N VAL A 242 19.67 -8.91 0.22
CA VAL A 242 18.63 -8.85 1.26
C VAL A 242 18.47 -10.18 1.99
N GLN A 243 18.52 -11.31 1.29
CA GLN A 243 18.45 -12.66 1.89
C GLN A 243 19.58 -12.88 2.89
N ASN A 244 20.77 -12.36 2.60
CA ASN A 244 21.94 -12.44 3.48
C ASN A 244 21.98 -11.31 4.54
N SER A 245 21.02 -10.38 4.50
CA SER A 245 20.95 -9.29 5.47
C SER A 245 20.21 -9.69 6.74
N LYS A 246 20.54 -9.02 7.85
CA LYS A 246 19.81 -9.14 9.11
C LYS A 246 18.42 -8.48 9.12
N PHE A 247 17.99 -7.91 7.98
CA PHE A 247 16.72 -7.22 7.77
C PHE A 247 15.89 -7.90 6.68
N SER A 248 16.22 -9.16 6.35
CA SER A 248 15.63 -9.92 5.25
C SER A 248 14.11 -9.91 5.32
N ASN A 249 13.55 -10.09 6.53
CA ASN A 249 12.10 -10.11 6.69
C ASN A 249 11.46 -8.76 6.34
N THR A 250 12.08 -7.64 6.73
CA THR A 250 11.58 -6.27 6.46
C THR A 250 11.52 -5.93 4.97
N PHE A 251 12.50 -6.36 4.18
CA PHE A 251 12.58 -6.00 2.76
C PHE A 251 11.90 -7.00 1.82
N HIS A 252 11.54 -8.18 2.33
CA HIS A 252 11.06 -9.30 1.52
C HIS A 252 9.87 -8.95 0.63
N ARG A 253 8.83 -8.30 1.19
CA ARG A 253 7.62 -7.90 0.45
C ARG A 253 7.93 -6.92 -0.66
N ARG A 254 8.72 -5.87 -0.39
CA ARG A 254 9.02 -4.83 -1.38
C ARG A 254 9.72 -5.42 -2.60
N LEU A 255 10.61 -6.38 -2.38
CA LEU A 255 11.25 -7.12 -3.46
C LEU A 255 10.27 -8.07 -4.19
N GLN A 256 9.36 -8.73 -3.46
CA GLN A 256 8.30 -9.54 -4.08
C GLN A 256 7.33 -8.72 -4.93
N ASP A 257 6.89 -7.55 -4.45
CA ASP A 257 6.00 -6.65 -5.18
C ASP A 257 6.68 -6.17 -6.48
N LEU A 258 7.97 -5.85 -6.41
CA LEU A 258 8.78 -5.53 -7.59
C LEU A 258 8.87 -6.70 -8.58
N LYS A 259 9.05 -7.92 -8.09
CA LYS A 259 9.02 -9.13 -8.93
C LYS A 259 7.66 -9.38 -9.56
N ALA A 260 6.58 -9.18 -8.81
CA ALA A 260 5.21 -9.35 -9.31
C ALA A 260 4.91 -8.34 -10.43
N VAL A 261 5.35 -7.09 -10.28
CA VAL A 261 5.28 -6.06 -11.33
C VAL A 261 6.09 -6.49 -12.57
N GLN A 262 7.30 -7.02 -12.38
CA GLN A 262 8.13 -7.51 -13.48
C GLN A 262 7.50 -8.69 -14.23
N THR A 263 7.10 -9.74 -13.51
CA THR A 263 6.49 -10.96 -14.08
C THR A 263 5.17 -10.68 -14.77
N ARG A 264 4.31 -9.80 -14.23
CA ARG A 264 3.07 -9.39 -14.92
C ARG A 264 3.37 -8.63 -16.22
N SER A 265 4.42 -7.81 -16.25
CA SER A 265 4.86 -7.17 -17.49
C SER A 265 5.39 -8.17 -18.51
N GLU A 266 6.14 -9.20 -18.07
CA GLU A 266 6.66 -10.26 -18.95
C GLU A 266 5.52 -11.15 -19.51
N VAL A 267 4.52 -11.47 -18.69
CA VAL A 267 3.29 -12.18 -19.09
C VAL A 267 2.47 -11.35 -20.09
N ILE A 268 2.36 -10.03 -19.92
CA ILE A 268 1.75 -9.16 -20.93
C ILE A 268 2.54 -9.21 -22.24
N THR A 269 3.87 -9.28 -22.21
CA THR A 269 4.69 -9.39 -23.44
C THR A 269 4.71 -10.79 -24.07
N THR A 270 4.42 -11.87 -23.33
CA THR A 270 4.58 -13.27 -23.78
C THR A 270 3.27 -14.01 -24.00
N THR A 271 2.24 -13.74 -23.19
CA THR A 271 0.88 -14.31 -23.37
C THR A 271 0.10 -13.55 -24.44
N THR A 272 0.62 -12.42 -24.89
CA THR A 272 0.21 -11.82 -26.15
C THR A 272 1.12 -12.35 -27.24
N THR A 273 0.93 -13.61 -27.64
CA THR A 273 1.02 -13.86 -29.08
C THR A 273 -0.06 -12.97 -29.68
N TYR A 274 0.40 -11.86 -30.26
CA TYR A 274 -0.34 -10.79 -30.92
C TYR A 274 -1.37 -11.27 -31.97
N GLU A 275 -1.41 -12.58 -32.23
CA GLU A 275 -2.29 -13.25 -33.18
C GLU A 275 -3.61 -13.77 -32.57
N GLU A 276 -3.69 -14.10 -31.28
CA GLU A 276 -4.94 -14.68 -30.72
C GLU A 276 -5.98 -13.65 -30.27
N ILE A 277 -5.59 -12.37 -30.11
CA ILE A 277 -6.53 -11.25 -29.80
C ILE A 277 -6.82 -10.42 -31.07
N SER A 278 -6.23 -10.79 -32.22
CA SER A 278 -6.39 -10.06 -33.49
C SER A 278 -7.35 -10.73 -34.46
N THR A 279 -8.35 -11.48 -33.97
CA THR A 279 -9.54 -11.66 -34.80
C THR A 279 -10.22 -10.29 -34.91
N THR A 280 -10.25 -9.79 -36.13
CA THR A 280 -10.76 -8.51 -36.61
C THR A 280 -12.27 -8.34 -36.45
N GLU A 281 -12.88 -9.00 -35.47
CA GLU A 281 -14.26 -8.74 -35.09
C GLU A 281 -14.27 -7.59 -34.08
N ALA A 282 -14.86 -6.48 -34.51
CA ALA A 282 -15.23 -5.39 -33.62
C ALA A 282 -16.05 -5.98 -32.47
N ILE A 283 -15.42 -6.13 -31.30
CA ILE A 283 -16.12 -6.54 -30.07
C ILE A 283 -17.15 -5.45 -29.80
N LYS A 284 -18.40 -5.71 -30.18
CA LYS A 284 -19.52 -4.82 -29.88
C LYS A 284 -19.66 -4.72 -28.37
N CYS A 285 -19.75 -3.49 -27.89
CA CYS A 285 -20.02 -3.20 -26.50
C CYS A 285 -21.27 -3.95 -26.03
N PRO A 286 -21.25 -4.61 -24.85
CA PRO A 286 -22.49 -5.02 -24.19
C PRO A 286 -23.36 -3.77 -23.98
N GLN A 287 -24.69 -3.94 -23.97
CA GLN A 287 -25.70 -2.90 -23.72
C GLN A 287 -25.64 -2.40 -22.26
N LEU A 288 -24.49 -1.88 -21.84
CA LEU A 288 -24.23 -1.32 -20.53
C LEU A 288 -24.06 0.19 -20.68
N GLU A 289 -24.71 0.94 -19.79
CA GLU A 289 -24.68 2.40 -19.79
C GLU A 289 -23.23 2.93 -19.69
N VAL A 290 -22.40 2.30 -18.87
CA VAL A 290 -20.97 2.65 -18.69
C VAL A 290 -20.17 2.48 -19.98
N CYS A 291 -20.46 1.43 -20.75
CA CYS A 291 -19.82 1.17 -22.04
C CYS A 291 -20.19 2.23 -23.09
N SER A 292 -21.46 2.60 -23.17
CA SER A 292 -21.92 3.68 -24.07
C SER A 292 -21.35 5.05 -23.69
N ALA A 293 -21.18 5.31 -22.39
CA ALA A 293 -20.57 6.54 -21.89
C ALA A 293 -19.08 6.62 -22.24
N LEU A 294 -18.35 5.50 -22.11
CA LEU A 294 -16.95 5.41 -22.56
C LEU A 294 -16.86 5.66 -24.08
N GLU A 295 -17.63 4.92 -24.88
CA GLU A 295 -17.59 5.04 -26.34
C GLU A 295 -17.96 6.45 -26.84
N SER A 296 -18.95 7.09 -26.22
CA SER A 296 -19.33 8.47 -26.53
C SER A 296 -18.21 9.48 -26.24
N LYS A 297 -17.56 9.38 -25.08
CA LYS A 297 -16.43 10.25 -24.69
C LYS A 297 -15.24 10.07 -25.62
N ILE A 298 -15.00 8.85 -26.08
CA ILE A 298 -13.94 8.52 -27.02
C ILE A 298 -14.22 9.14 -28.38
N ASN A 299 -15.40 8.92 -28.95
CA ASN A 299 -15.78 9.49 -30.25
C ASN A 299 -15.74 11.04 -30.23
N HIS A 300 -16.10 11.63 -29.10
CA HIS A 300 -15.97 13.07 -28.89
C HIS A 300 -14.50 13.52 -28.92
N PHE A 301 -13.62 12.81 -28.22
CA PHE A 301 -12.18 13.10 -28.19
C PHE A 301 -11.52 12.89 -29.56
N GLU A 302 -11.89 11.85 -30.31
CA GLU A 302 -11.43 11.63 -31.69
C GLU A 302 -11.82 12.79 -32.61
N THR A 303 -13.05 13.28 -32.47
CA THR A 303 -13.56 14.43 -33.25
C THR A 303 -12.75 15.69 -32.94
N ILE A 304 -12.42 15.90 -31.66
CA ILE A 304 -11.58 17.02 -31.20
C ILE A 304 -10.17 16.93 -31.80
N LEU A 305 -9.56 15.74 -31.82
CA LEU A 305 -8.22 15.53 -32.40
C LEU A 305 -8.21 15.75 -33.91
N LYS A 306 -9.23 15.28 -34.63
CA LYS A 306 -9.40 15.52 -36.08
C LYS A 306 -9.59 16.99 -36.42
N ASP A 307 -10.39 17.73 -35.64
CA ASP A 307 -10.62 19.17 -35.86
C ASP A 307 -9.36 20.02 -35.57
N MET A 308 -8.50 19.58 -34.64
CA MET A 308 -7.23 20.27 -34.35
C MET A 308 -6.19 20.12 -35.45
N ASN A 309 -6.15 18.97 -36.13
CA ASN A 309 -5.23 18.75 -37.26
C ASN A 309 -5.52 19.71 -38.44
N LEU A 310 -6.73 20.29 -38.48
CA LEU A 310 -7.18 21.19 -39.55
C LEU A 310 -7.00 22.70 -39.25
N ARG A 311 -6.86 23.14 -37.99
CA ARG A 311 -7.08 24.56 -37.61
C ARG A 311 -5.88 25.37 -37.14
N THR A 312 -4.72 24.77 -36.86
CA THR A 312 -3.62 25.51 -36.21
C THR A 312 -2.29 25.30 -36.94
N SER A 313 -1.59 26.38 -37.24
CA SER A 313 -0.27 26.38 -37.90
C SER A 313 0.88 26.61 -36.90
N ASN A 314 0.58 26.99 -35.66
CA ASN A 314 1.56 27.25 -34.60
C ASN A 314 1.69 26.06 -33.63
N THR A 315 2.87 25.47 -33.59
CA THR A 315 3.20 24.26 -32.82
C THR A 315 3.05 24.43 -31.31
N ASP A 316 3.42 25.57 -30.72
CA ASP A 316 3.36 25.74 -29.26
C ASP A 316 1.92 25.91 -28.75
N GLN A 317 1.06 26.55 -29.55
CA GLN A 317 -0.37 26.66 -29.25
C GLN A 317 -1.09 25.32 -29.40
N LYS A 318 -0.67 24.47 -30.34
CA LYS A 318 -1.13 23.07 -30.45
C LYS A 318 -0.81 22.28 -29.18
N ILE A 319 0.41 22.43 -28.67
CA ILE A 319 0.87 21.69 -27.49
C ILE A 319 0.08 22.08 -26.25
N ALA A 320 -0.07 23.37 -25.98
CA ALA A 320 -0.81 23.85 -24.81
C ALA A 320 -2.30 23.45 -24.84
N ALA A 321 -2.94 23.55 -26.02
CA ALA A 321 -4.33 23.14 -26.21
C ALA A 321 -4.51 21.61 -26.07
N MET A 322 -3.51 20.84 -26.51
CA MET A 322 -3.52 19.38 -26.40
C MET A 322 -3.31 18.93 -24.95
N ASP A 323 -2.42 19.57 -24.19
CA ASP A 323 -2.21 19.27 -22.77
C ASP A 323 -3.46 19.52 -21.92
N GLU A 324 -4.14 20.66 -22.12
CA GLU A 324 -5.37 21.01 -21.40
C GLU A 324 -6.51 20.01 -21.69
N ARG A 325 -6.69 19.66 -22.98
CA ARG A 325 -7.73 18.73 -23.42
C ARG A 325 -7.43 17.29 -22.99
N ASN A 326 -6.16 16.88 -23.00
CA ASN A 326 -5.71 15.60 -22.48
C ASN A 326 -5.99 15.47 -20.98
N SER A 327 -5.70 16.53 -20.21
CA SER A 327 -5.99 16.56 -18.76
C SER A 327 -7.50 16.44 -18.48
N LYS A 328 -8.32 17.16 -19.26
CA LYS A 328 -9.79 17.08 -19.17
C LYS A 328 -10.32 15.70 -19.54
N PHE A 329 -9.86 15.13 -20.65
CA PHE A 329 -10.24 13.79 -21.09
C PHE A 329 -9.89 12.71 -20.05
N ILE A 330 -8.69 12.78 -19.47
CA ILE A 330 -8.31 11.85 -18.39
C ILE A 330 -9.23 11.98 -17.19
N LYS A 331 -9.53 13.20 -16.73
CA LYS A 331 -10.45 13.41 -15.61
C LYS A 331 -11.84 12.83 -15.87
N GLU A 332 -12.36 13.01 -17.07
CA GLU A 332 -13.66 12.48 -17.50
C GLU A 332 -13.67 10.95 -17.61
N MET A 333 -12.59 10.35 -18.10
CA MET A 333 -12.41 8.90 -18.19
C MET A 333 -12.25 8.26 -16.81
N THR A 334 -11.41 8.84 -15.95
CA THR A 334 -11.23 8.36 -14.56
C THR A 334 -12.54 8.40 -13.78
N THR A 335 -13.39 9.39 -14.03
CA THR A 335 -14.72 9.47 -13.39
C THR A 335 -15.62 8.31 -13.86
N THR A 336 -15.71 8.05 -15.16
CA THR A 336 -16.53 6.94 -15.69
C THR A 336 -15.99 5.56 -15.30
N LEU A 337 -14.67 5.41 -15.18
CA LEU A 337 -14.06 4.16 -14.72
C LEU A 337 -14.27 3.91 -13.21
N LYS A 338 -14.52 4.95 -12.40
CA LYS A 338 -14.93 4.76 -11.00
C LYS A 338 -16.32 4.10 -10.90
N ASP A 339 -17.20 4.38 -11.86
CA ASP A 339 -18.54 3.79 -11.91
C ASP A 339 -18.52 2.31 -12.33
N VAL A 340 -17.49 1.87 -13.09
CA VAL A 340 -17.25 0.45 -13.41
C VAL A 340 -17.06 -0.40 -12.15
N LYS A 341 -16.49 0.19 -11.07
CA LYS A 341 -16.26 -0.48 -9.78
C LYS A 341 -17.56 -0.95 -9.10
N ALA A 342 -18.71 -0.45 -9.52
CA ALA A 342 -20.03 -0.82 -9.01
C ALA A 342 -20.74 -1.93 -9.81
N THR A 343 -20.12 -2.43 -10.89
CA THR A 343 -20.71 -3.47 -11.75
C THR A 343 -20.24 -4.87 -11.36
N ASN A 344 -21.09 -5.88 -11.61
CA ASN A 344 -20.83 -7.28 -11.24
C ASN A 344 -19.73 -7.95 -12.10
N ASP A 345 -19.15 -9.04 -11.58
CA ASP A 345 -17.99 -9.73 -12.17
C ASP A 345 -18.17 -10.18 -13.63
N GLN A 346 -19.39 -10.55 -14.04
CA GLN A 346 -19.67 -11.07 -15.38
C GLN A 346 -19.50 -9.99 -16.48
N HIS A 347 -19.72 -8.71 -16.16
CA HIS A 347 -19.56 -7.61 -17.11
C HIS A 347 -18.15 -7.01 -17.09
N PHE A 348 -17.41 -7.19 -16.00
CA PHE A 348 -16.06 -6.66 -15.80
C PHE A 348 -15.08 -7.14 -16.89
N VAL A 349 -15.06 -8.44 -17.19
CA VAL A 349 -14.16 -9.02 -18.20
C VAL A 349 -14.39 -8.41 -19.58
N THR A 350 -15.65 -8.18 -19.95
CA THR A 350 -16.00 -7.59 -21.24
C THR A 350 -15.68 -6.10 -21.31
N ILE A 351 -15.89 -5.36 -20.21
CA ILE A 351 -15.47 -3.95 -20.08
C ILE A 351 -13.95 -3.84 -20.21
N MET A 352 -13.18 -4.76 -19.61
CA MET A 352 -11.72 -4.78 -19.71
C MET A 352 -11.24 -5.07 -21.14
N ARG A 353 -11.87 -6.00 -21.87
CA ARG A 353 -11.56 -6.23 -23.30
C ARG A 353 -11.82 -4.98 -24.16
N PHE A 354 -12.90 -4.24 -23.86
CA PHE A 354 -13.20 -2.99 -24.54
C PHE A 354 -12.15 -1.91 -24.24
N ILE A 355 -11.72 -1.76 -22.98
CA ILE A 355 -10.67 -0.80 -22.58
C ILE A 355 -9.34 -1.08 -23.29
N VAL A 356 -8.93 -2.34 -23.40
CA VAL A 356 -7.69 -2.72 -24.11
C VAL A 356 -7.80 -2.43 -25.62
N ASN A 357 -8.95 -2.69 -26.24
CA ASN A 357 -9.16 -2.34 -27.66
C ASN A 357 -9.17 -0.82 -27.87
N PHE A 358 -9.67 -0.08 -26.88
CA PHE A 358 -9.61 1.38 -26.85
C PHE A 358 -8.18 1.92 -26.74
N GLU A 359 -7.31 1.30 -25.94
CA GLU A 359 -5.88 1.68 -25.87
C GLU A 359 -5.22 1.63 -27.26
N LYS A 360 -5.49 0.58 -28.05
CA LYS A 360 -4.98 0.45 -29.42
C LYS A 360 -5.50 1.54 -30.36
N LYS A 361 -6.77 1.93 -30.24
CA LYS A 361 -7.33 3.04 -31.03
C LYS A 361 -6.66 4.37 -30.71
N LEU A 362 -6.44 4.66 -29.42
CA LEU A 362 -5.73 5.88 -29.01
C LEU A 362 -4.29 5.87 -29.53
N GLU A 363 -3.58 4.75 -29.39
CA GLU A 363 -2.21 4.61 -29.87
C GLU A 363 -2.11 4.91 -31.37
N ALA A 364 -3.01 4.34 -32.18
CA ALA A 364 -3.10 4.61 -33.62
C ALA A 364 -3.43 6.08 -33.95
N ILE A 365 -4.22 6.76 -33.12
CA ILE A 365 -4.53 8.18 -33.31
C ILE A 365 -3.31 9.05 -32.97
N TYR A 366 -2.59 8.72 -31.91
CA TYR A 366 -1.39 9.46 -31.49
C TYR A 366 -0.21 9.26 -32.44
N GLU A 367 -0.03 8.06 -33.01
CA GLU A 367 1.00 7.79 -34.03
C GLU A 367 0.81 8.63 -35.31
N ASN A 368 -0.43 9.02 -35.61
CA ASN A 368 -0.76 9.85 -36.77
C ASN A 368 -0.59 11.38 -36.53
N LEU A 369 -0.20 11.80 -35.31
CA LEU A 369 0.02 13.22 -34.96
C LEU A 369 1.52 13.52 -34.87
N ALA A 370 2.08 14.16 -35.92
CA ALA A 370 3.50 14.50 -35.98
C ALA A 370 3.95 15.48 -34.87
N GLY A 371 5.07 15.18 -34.17
CA GLY A 371 5.77 16.11 -33.25
C GLY A 371 5.84 15.70 -31.76
N ILE A 372 5.59 14.44 -31.41
CA ILE A 372 5.44 13.97 -30.02
C ILE A 372 6.72 13.97 -29.18
N ASP A 373 7.91 13.83 -29.76
CA ASP A 373 9.15 13.68 -28.98
C ASP A 373 9.44 14.88 -28.07
N ILE A 374 9.14 16.09 -28.55
CA ILE A 374 9.36 17.36 -27.82
C ILE A 374 8.31 17.56 -26.70
N ILE A 375 7.12 17.00 -26.87
CA ILE A 375 5.99 17.11 -25.92
C ILE A 375 6.16 16.13 -24.78
N GLN A 376 6.59 14.89 -25.07
CA GLN A 376 6.88 13.89 -24.05
C GLN A 376 7.92 14.39 -23.07
N GLU A 377 9.01 14.98 -23.56
CA GLU A 377 10.11 15.47 -22.71
C GLU A 377 9.68 16.63 -21.79
N LYS A 378 8.92 17.60 -22.30
CA LYS A 378 8.42 18.74 -21.51
C LYS A 378 7.34 18.35 -20.51
N LEU A 379 6.44 17.41 -20.84
CA LEU A 379 5.37 16.96 -19.96
C LEU A 379 5.89 16.05 -18.83
N ILE A 380 6.86 15.17 -19.13
CA ILE A 380 7.58 14.37 -18.13
C ILE A 380 8.26 15.29 -17.11
N ASN A 381 8.92 16.37 -17.56
CA ASN A 381 9.57 17.34 -16.68
C ASN A 381 8.59 18.15 -15.79
N LYS A 382 7.33 18.35 -16.22
CA LYS A 382 6.29 19.00 -15.42
C LYS A 382 5.64 18.05 -14.41
N ILE A 383 5.42 16.78 -14.78
CA ILE A 383 4.85 15.75 -13.90
C ILE A 383 5.82 15.39 -12.77
N ASN A 384 7.13 15.37 -13.04
CA ASN A 384 8.17 15.13 -12.04
C ASN A 384 8.25 16.22 -10.95
N LYS A 385 7.48 17.32 -11.06
CA LYS A 385 7.38 18.39 -10.06
C LYS A 385 6.09 18.34 -9.22
N ILE A 386 5.20 17.38 -9.49
CA ILE A 386 3.96 17.21 -8.71
C ILE A 386 4.27 16.30 -7.53
N GLU A 387 4.12 16.81 -6.31
CA GLU A 387 4.37 16.03 -5.10
C GLU A 387 3.27 14.98 -4.86
N PRO A 388 3.63 13.82 -4.28
CA PRO A 388 2.69 12.69 -4.07
C PRO A 388 1.45 13.02 -3.24
N GLU A 389 1.47 14.10 -2.45
CA GLU A 389 0.36 14.49 -1.58
C GLU A 389 -0.80 15.19 -2.33
N GLN A 390 -0.63 15.51 -3.63
CA GLN A 390 -1.66 16.17 -4.45
C GLN A 390 -2.47 15.20 -5.36
N VAL A 391 -2.19 13.90 -5.31
CA VAL A 391 -2.90 12.83 -6.05
C VAL A 391 -3.72 12.00 -5.07
#